data_AF-F8NEL7-F1
#
_entry.id   AF-F8NEL7-F1
#
_cell.length_a   1.000
_cell.length_b   1.000
_cell.length_c   1.000
_cell.angle_alpha   90.00
_cell.angle_beta   90.00
_cell.angle_gamma   90.00
#
_symmetry.space_group_name_H-M   'P 1'
#
loop_
_entity.id
_entity.type
_entity.pdbx_description
1 polymer ?
#
loop_
_entity_poly.entity_id
_entity_poly.type
_entity_poly.pdbx_seq_one_letter_code
_entity_poly.pdbx_strand_id
1 'polypeptide(L)'
;MIAILSLHDEVVGHPTQEEKDSAKAWVENQVCAEWRNGCLAVDGTNIPLFQKPSHFGETFFDRKSNYSLNCQAIILPHNLKIIDYGLGHIGSTHDSSAFQDTLTSQKHKDFLNEDEWIWADSAYPITSWCVAPFKQPPGCSLTTRQSQFNYHLSHIHIRCEHAIGLLKI
;
A
#
# COMPACT_ATOMS: atom_id res chain seq x y z
N MET A 1 -11.51 15.27 1.18
CA MET A 1 -10.04 15.35 1.20
C MET A 1 -9.48 16.50 2.05
N ILE A 2 -10.30 17.32 2.73
CA ILE A 2 -9.78 18.34 3.66
C ILE A 2 -9.36 17.69 4.99
N ALA A 3 -10.12 16.69 5.49
CA ALA A 3 -9.91 16.09 6.80
C ALA A 3 -8.58 15.32 6.99
N ILE A 4 -8.12 14.57 5.98
CA ILE A 4 -6.84 13.84 6.08
C ILE A 4 -5.65 14.80 6.00
N LEU A 5 -5.72 15.77 5.07
CA LEU A 5 -4.67 16.77 4.93
C LEU A 5 -4.55 17.65 6.18
N SER A 6 -5.67 17.98 6.84
CA SER A 6 -5.66 18.77 8.08
C SER A 6 -5.10 18.02 9.29
N LEU A 7 -5.08 16.69 9.25
CA LEU A 7 -4.57 15.84 10.34
C LEU A 7 -3.17 15.28 10.04
N HIS A 8 -2.61 15.55 8.86
CA HIS A 8 -1.38 14.93 8.39
C HIS A 8 -0.25 15.03 9.42
N ASP A 9 0.06 16.25 9.86
CA ASP A 9 1.15 16.52 10.80
C ASP A 9 0.90 15.93 12.22
N GLU A 10 -0.34 15.57 12.53
CA GLU A 10 -0.73 15.02 13.84
C GLU A 10 -0.72 13.48 13.85
N VAL A 11 -1.12 12.84 12.74
CA VAL A 11 -1.40 11.38 12.73
C VAL A 11 -0.54 10.59 11.76
N VAL A 12 0.05 11.23 10.75
CA VAL A 12 0.89 10.59 9.74
C VAL A 12 2.34 10.95 9.99
N GLY A 13 3.19 9.94 10.10
CA GLY A 13 4.61 10.13 10.35
C GLY A 13 5.38 8.83 10.30
N HIS A 14 6.70 8.95 10.40
CA HIS A 14 7.60 7.80 10.40
C HIS A 14 7.21 6.83 11.52
N PRO A 15 7.13 5.52 11.22
CA PRO A 15 6.81 4.54 12.23
C PRO A 15 7.91 4.51 13.30
N THR A 16 7.53 4.49 14.57
CA THR A 16 8.50 4.34 15.66
C THR A 16 9.08 2.92 15.65
N GLN A 17 10.23 2.72 16.31
CA GLN A 17 10.81 1.37 16.42
C GLN A 17 9.85 0.41 17.15
N GLU A 18 9.13 0.88 18.17
CA GLU A 18 8.13 0.08 18.89
C GLU A 18 6.95 -0.32 17.99
N GLU A 19 6.49 0.57 17.12
CA GLU A 19 5.44 0.28 16.15
C GLU A 19 5.91 -0.75 15.11
N LYS A 20 7.16 -0.64 14.66
CA LYS A 20 7.78 -1.62 13.76
C LYS A 20 7.89 -2.97 14.45
N ASP A 21 8.42 -3.03 15.67
CA ASP A 21 8.57 -4.28 16.42
C ASP A 21 7.21 -4.95 16.67
N SER A 22 6.17 -4.16 16.97
CA SER A 22 4.78 -4.64 17.09
C SER A 22 4.25 -5.19 15.76
N ALA A 23 4.54 -4.52 14.63
CA ALA A 23 4.20 -5.01 13.30
C ALA A 23 4.92 -6.34 12.99
N LYS A 24 6.22 -6.43 13.29
CA LYS A 24 7.02 -7.63 13.07
C LYS A 24 6.51 -8.82 13.89
N ALA A 25 6.23 -8.61 15.16
CA ALA A 25 5.64 -9.62 16.04
C ALA A 25 4.25 -10.05 15.55
N TRP A 26 3.44 -9.13 15.04
CA TRP A 26 2.15 -9.46 14.46
C TRP A 26 2.29 -10.34 13.21
N VAL A 27 3.20 -9.99 12.29
CA VAL A 27 3.42 -10.79 11.07
C VAL A 27 3.95 -12.18 11.39
N GLU A 28 4.88 -12.30 12.34
CA GLU A 28 5.39 -13.58 12.81
C GLU A 28 4.27 -14.48 13.35
N ASN A 29 3.34 -13.91 14.13
CA ASN A 29 2.23 -14.64 14.75
C ASN A 29 1.08 -14.96 13.78
N GLN A 30 0.78 -14.07 12.84
CA GLN A 30 -0.39 -14.20 11.95
C GLN A 30 -0.07 -14.87 10.62
N VAL A 31 1.20 -14.83 10.19
CA VAL A 31 1.62 -15.32 8.87
C VAL A 31 2.67 -16.43 9.01
N CYS A 32 3.93 -16.08 9.27
CA CYS A 32 5.01 -17.01 9.62
C CYS A 32 6.26 -16.27 10.13
N ALA A 33 7.14 -16.98 10.83
CA ALA A 33 8.34 -16.40 11.44
C ALA A 33 9.35 -15.84 10.43
N GLU A 34 9.48 -16.48 9.27
CA GLU A 34 10.37 -16.04 8.20
C GLU A 34 9.99 -14.66 7.64
N TRP A 35 8.75 -14.22 7.85
CA TRP A 35 8.21 -12.99 7.29
C TRP A 35 8.20 -11.84 8.28
N ARG A 36 8.68 -12.07 9.51
CA ARG A 36 8.69 -11.10 10.61
C ARG A 36 9.24 -9.73 10.22
N ASN A 37 10.19 -9.65 9.30
CA ASN A 37 10.84 -8.38 8.96
C ASN A 37 10.06 -7.51 7.96
N GLY A 38 8.95 -8.01 7.40
CA GLY A 38 8.04 -7.20 6.60
C GLY A 38 7.11 -6.39 7.50
N CYS A 39 7.45 -5.13 7.78
CA CYS A 39 6.79 -4.33 8.81
C CYS A 39 5.75 -3.33 8.28
N LEU A 40 5.72 -3.09 6.97
CA LEU A 40 4.80 -2.16 6.31
C LEU A 40 4.03 -2.88 5.20
N ALA A 41 2.88 -2.34 4.81
CA ALA A 41 2.15 -2.79 3.64
C ALA A 41 1.58 -1.60 2.86
N VAL A 42 1.55 -1.72 1.53
CA VAL A 42 1.02 -0.69 0.62
C VAL A 42 -0.08 -1.26 -0.24
N ASP A 43 -1.13 -0.46 -0.44
CA ASP A 43 -2.16 -0.76 -1.43
C ASP A 43 -2.73 0.53 -2.05
N GLY A 44 -3.20 0.39 -3.29
CA GLY A 44 -3.67 1.47 -4.14
C GLY A 44 -5.18 1.57 -4.10
N THR A 45 -5.71 2.78 -4.12
CA THR A 45 -7.15 2.98 -4.08
C THR A 45 -7.61 4.26 -4.75
N ASN A 46 -8.78 4.21 -5.38
CA ASN A 46 -9.41 5.39 -5.96
C ASN A 46 -10.38 6.02 -4.95
N ILE A 47 -10.13 7.28 -4.59
CA ILE A 47 -11.02 8.11 -3.77
C ILE A 47 -12.01 8.82 -4.70
N PRO A 48 -13.32 8.58 -4.59
CA PRO A 48 -14.30 9.19 -5.47
C PRO A 48 -14.38 10.70 -5.25
N LEU A 49 -14.49 11.44 -6.34
CA LEU A 49 -14.78 12.86 -6.34
C LEU A 49 -16.28 13.06 -6.55
N PHE A 50 -16.90 13.92 -5.74
CA PHE A 50 -18.33 14.21 -5.82
C PHE A 50 -18.74 14.78 -7.19
N GLN A 51 -17.86 15.58 -7.80
CA GLN A 51 -18.08 16.18 -9.11
C GLN A 51 -16.77 16.26 -9.88
N LYS A 52 -16.90 16.39 -11.21
CA LYS A 52 -15.80 16.69 -12.11
C LYS A 52 -15.03 17.93 -11.62
N PRO A 53 -13.71 17.85 -11.42
CA PRO A 53 -12.90 19.04 -11.16
C PRO A 53 -13.01 20.04 -12.30
N SER A 54 -13.15 21.32 -11.96
CA SER A 54 -13.25 22.40 -12.96
C SER A 54 -11.98 22.55 -13.78
N HIS A 55 -10.82 22.26 -13.19
CA HIS A 55 -9.52 22.26 -13.83
C HIS A 55 -9.08 20.82 -14.15
N PHE A 56 -8.75 20.55 -15.41
CA PHE A 56 -8.32 19.22 -15.89
C PHE A 56 -9.29 18.07 -15.53
N GLY A 57 -10.60 18.34 -15.46
CA GLY A 57 -11.59 17.36 -15.00
C GLY A 57 -11.56 16.01 -15.73
N GLU A 58 -11.27 16.00 -17.04
CA GLU A 58 -11.14 14.77 -17.82
C GLU A 58 -10.03 13.85 -17.32
N THR A 59 -8.97 14.41 -16.72
CA THR A 59 -7.83 13.62 -16.26
C THR A 59 -8.14 12.84 -14.98
N PHE A 60 -9.20 13.21 -14.26
CA PHE A 60 -9.70 12.47 -13.10
C PHE A 60 -10.72 11.40 -13.48
N PHE A 61 -11.07 11.28 -14.75
CA PHE A 61 -12.01 10.27 -15.23
C PHE A 61 -11.33 8.90 -15.29
N ASP A 62 -11.80 7.96 -14.50
CA ASP A 62 -11.21 6.63 -14.36
C ASP A 62 -11.83 5.59 -15.29
N ARG A 63 -11.24 4.39 -15.33
CA ARG A 63 -11.73 3.25 -16.13
C ARG A 63 -13.15 2.80 -15.76
N LYS A 64 -13.63 3.16 -14.56
CA LYS A 64 -15.00 2.85 -14.10
C LYS A 64 -15.99 3.96 -14.46
N SER A 65 -15.59 4.90 -15.31
CA SER A 65 -16.39 6.05 -15.73
C SER A 65 -16.81 6.97 -14.58
N ASN A 66 -15.97 7.07 -13.54
CA ASN A 66 -16.16 7.97 -12.42
C ASN A 66 -15.03 8.99 -12.34
N TYR A 67 -15.26 10.10 -11.63
CA TYR A 67 -14.18 11.01 -11.27
C TYR A 67 -13.55 10.54 -9.96
N SER A 68 -12.25 10.22 -9.97
CA SER A 68 -11.55 9.76 -8.77
C SER A 68 -10.09 10.21 -8.74
N LEU A 69 -9.54 10.23 -7.53
CA LEU A 69 -8.13 10.46 -7.26
C LEU A 69 -7.48 9.14 -6.86
N ASN A 70 -6.36 8.81 -7.51
CA ASN A 70 -5.55 7.69 -7.07
C ASN A 70 -4.85 8.07 -5.76
N CYS A 71 -4.92 7.16 -4.80
CA CYS A 71 -4.32 7.26 -3.49
C CYS A 71 -3.55 5.96 -3.21
N GLN A 72 -2.29 6.07 -2.86
CA GLN A 72 -1.47 4.95 -2.41
C GLN A 72 -1.37 5.07 -0.89
N ALA A 73 -1.82 4.09 -0.14
CA ALA A 73 -1.79 4.13 1.32
C ALA A 73 -0.75 3.14 1.85
N ILE A 74 0.21 3.63 2.63
CA ILE A 74 1.18 2.79 3.33
C ILE A 74 0.77 2.70 4.79
N ILE A 75 0.63 1.46 5.28
CA ILE A 75 0.12 1.19 6.61
C ILE A 75 1.02 0.24 7.42
N LEU A 76 0.85 0.28 8.73
CA LEU A 76 1.29 -0.75 9.65
C LEU A 76 0.23 -1.88 9.71
N PRO A 77 0.57 -3.13 9.36
CA PRO A 77 -0.43 -4.20 9.26
C PRO A 77 -1.06 -4.55 10.61
N HIS A 78 -0.36 -4.37 11.73
CA HIS A 78 -0.87 -4.75 13.05
C HIS A 78 -2.02 -3.85 13.55
N ASN A 79 -1.99 -2.53 13.26
CA ASN A 79 -2.95 -1.56 13.80
C ASN A 79 -3.65 -0.68 12.75
N LEU A 80 -3.36 -0.89 11.45
CA LEU A 80 -3.94 -0.14 10.33
C LEU A 80 -3.53 1.36 10.28
N LYS A 81 -2.57 1.79 11.09
CA LYS A 81 -2.08 3.17 11.09
C LYS A 81 -1.45 3.50 9.74
N ILE A 82 -1.88 4.59 9.13
CA ILE A 82 -1.27 5.16 7.92
C ILE A 82 0.03 5.87 8.32
N ILE A 83 1.15 5.46 7.73
CA ILE A 83 2.46 6.05 7.98
C ILE A 83 2.90 6.99 6.86
N ASP A 84 2.36 6.78 5.66
CA ASP A 84 2.63 7.58 4.47
C ASP A 84 1.51 7.36 3.45
N TYR A 85 1.33 8.32 2.55
CA TYR A 85 0.40 8.20 1.44
C TYR A 85 0.86 9.01 0.23
N GLY A 86 0.54 8.52 -0.95
CA GLY A 86 0.67 9.26 -2.21
C GLY A 86 -0.69 9.70 -2.69
N LEU A 87 -0.87 10.99 -3.02
CA LEU A 87 -2.10 11.54 -3.58
C LEU A 87 -1.81 12.32 -4.86
N GLY A 88 -2.76 12.34 -5.78
CA GLY A 88 -2.79 13.32 -6.87
C GLY A 88 -2.44 12.75 -8.25
N HIS A 89 -2.19 11.45 -8.35
CA HIS A 89 -2.16 10.81 -9.65
C HIS A 89 -3.56 10.71 -10.24
N ILE A 90 -3.61 10.88 -11.55
CA ILE A 90 -4.80 10.75 -12.37
C ILE A 90 -5.31 9.31 -12.31
N GLY A 91 -6.63 9.10 -12.37
CA GLY A 91 -7.25 7.79 -12.10
C GLY A 91 -6.81 6.65 -13.05
N SER A 92 -6.04 6.95 -14.09
CA SER A 92 -5.43 6.03 -15.05
C SER A 92 -3.94 5.73 -14.81
N THR A 93 -3.29 6.40 -13.84
CA THR A 93 -1.90 6.13 -13.50
C THR A 93 -1.74 4.74 -12.91
N HIS A 94 -0.71 4.02 -13.34
CA HIS A 94 -0.39 2.70 -12.82
C HIS A 94 0.10 2.79 -11.38
N ASP A 95 -0.31 1.87 -10.50
CA ASP A 95 0.04 1.91 -9.07
C ASP A 95 1.55 1.96 -8.83
N SER A 96 2.36 1.27 -9.64
CA SER A 96 3.83 1.38 -9.55
C SER A 96 4.36 2.80 -9.72
N SER A 97 3.75 3.60 -10.60
CA SER A 97 4.15 5.00 -10.82
C SER A 97 3.65 5.87 -9.69
N ALA A 98 2.42 5.66 -9.23
CA ALA A 98 1.88 6.41 -8.10
C ALA A 98 2.65 6.14 -6.80
N PHE A 99 3.13 4.91 -6.63
CA PHE A 99 3.95 4.52 -5.49
C PHE A 99 5.31 5.23 -5.46
N GLN A 100 5.92 5.52 -6.61
CA GLN A 100 7.22 6.21 -6.68
C GLN A 100 7.18 7.63 -6.11
N ASP A 101 6.00 8.25 -6.07
CA ASP A 101 5.82 9.60 -5.56
C ASP A 101 5.57 9.63 -4.04
N THR A 102 5.45 8.47 -3.40
CA THR A 102 5.34 8.36 -1.93
C THR A 102 6.68 8.64 -1.26
N LEU A 103 6.65 9.22 -0.06
CA LEU A 103 7.87 9.51 0.70
C LEU A 103 8.61 8.22 1.05
N THR A 104 7.86 7.16 1.35
CA THR A 104 8.36 5.80 1.61
C THR A 104 9.15 5.26 0.43
N SER A 105 8.71 5.50 -0.81
CA SER A 105 9.45 5.03 -1.98
C SER A 105 10.71 5.86 -2.24
N GLN A 106 10.60 7.18 -2.15
CA GLN A 106 11.72 8.11 -2.39
C GLN A 106 12.82 8.00 -1.32
N LYS A 107 12.42 7.75 -0.07
CA LYS A 107 13.31 7.72 1.10
C LYS A 107 13.16 6.43 1.91
N HIS A 108 13.01 5.29 1.25
CA HIS A 108 12.81 3.99 1.91
C HIS A 108 13.80 3.68 3.03
N LYS A 109 15.05 4.15 2.94
CA LYS A 109 16.09 3.99 4.00
C LYS A 109 15.78 4.72 5.31
N ASP A 110 14.91 5.73 5.27
CA ASP A 110 14.46 6.46 6.46
C ASP A 110 13.30 5.72 7.16
N PHE A 111 12.61 4.82 6.43
CA PHE A 111 11.47 4.04 6.94
C PHE A 111 11.85 2.59 7.29
N LEU A 112 12.77 2.00 6.52
CA LEU A 112 13.14 0.59 6.56
C LEU A 112 14.65 0.43 6.83
N ASN A 113 14.97 -0.48 7.74
CA ASN A 113 16.32 -0.99 7.94
C ASN A 113 16.70 -1.93 6.79
N GLU A 114 17.99 -2.27 6.66
CA GLU A 114 18.52 -3.04 5.50
C GLU A 114 17.83 -4.40 5.27
N ASP A 115 17.34 -5.00 6.33
CA ASP A 115 16.73 -6.32 6.39
C ASP A 115 15.19 -6.29 6.55
N GLU A 116 14.58 -5.11 6.41
CA GLU A 116 13.13 -4.89 6.45
C GLU A 116 12.54 -4.56 5.07
N TRP A 117 11.26 -4.86 4.88
CA TRP A 117 10.57 -4.60 3.61
C TRP A 117 9.10 -4.22 3.79
N ILE A 118 8.52 -3.74 2.69
CA ILE A 118 7.10 -3.46 2.52
C ILE A 118 6.42 -4.55 1.68
N TRP A 119 5.21 -4.94 2.06
CA TRP A 119 4.35 -5.83 1.30
C TRP A 119 3.48 -5.03 0.33
N ALA A 120 3.40 -5.44 -0.93
CA ALA A 120 2.69 -4.71 -1.97
C ALA A 120 1.86 -5.63 -2.86
N ASP A 121 0.93 -5.07 -3.63
CA ASP A 121 0.21 -5.84 -4.67
C ASP A 121 1.11 -6.12 -5.89
N SER A 122 0.68 -7.07 -6.72
CA SER A 122 1.31 -7.45 -7.97
C SER A 122 1.55 -6.28 -8.94
N ALA A 123 0.78 -5.19 -8.83
CA ALA A 123 0.97 -3.99 -9.64
C ALA A 123 2.23 -3.17 -9.25
N TYR A 124 2.85 -3.45 -8.11
CA TYR A 124 3.99 -2.70 -7.58
C TYR A 124 5.34 -3.25 -8.06
N PRO A 125 6.41 -2.44 -8.05
CA PRO A 125 7.74 -2.93 -8.38
C PRO A 125 8.26 -3.92 -7.33
N ILE A 126 8.98 -4.95 -7.79
CA ILE A 126 9.72 -5.85 -6.91
C ILE A 126 11.13 -5.29 -6.73
N THR A 127 11.50 -4.98 -5.50
CA THR A 127 12.83 -4.48 -5.12
C THR A 127 13.36 -5.24 -3.89
N SER A 128 14.56 -4.93 -3.41
CA SER A 128 15.09 -5.54 -2.18
C SER A 128 14.26 -5.20 -0.94
N TRP A 129 13.49 -4.12 -0.98
CA TRP A 129 12.71 -3.60 0.13
C TRP A 129 11.20 -3.58 -0.15
N CYS A 130 10.74 -4.00 -1.33
CA CYS A 130 9.33 -4.08 -1.72
C CYS A 130 8.99 -5.45 -2.32
N VAL A 131 8.11 -6.18 -1.65
CA VAL A 131 7.77 -7.58 -1.95
C VAL A 131 6.33 -7.68 -2.44
N ALA A 132 6.16 -8.26 -3.62
CA ALA A 132 4.86 -8.46 -4.29
C ALA A 132 4.61 -9.95 -4.58
N PRO A 133 3.34 -10.37 -4.74
CA PRO A 133 3.00 -11.75 -5.05
C PRO A 133 3.51 -12.19 -6.44
N PHE A 134 3.66 -13.50 -6.62
CA PHE A 134 4.00 -14.09 -7.91
C PHE A 134 2.84 -13.92 -8.89
N LYS A 135 3.11 -13.32 -10.05
CA LYS A 135 2.15 -13.24 -11.15
C LYS A 135 2.02 -14.59 -11.84
N GLN A 136 0.79 -15.01 -12.10
CA GLN A 136 0.52 -16.20 -12.90
C GLN A 136 0.82 -15.90 -14.39
N PRO A 137 1.74 -16.64 -15.04
CA PRO A 137 2.01 -16.45 -16.46
C PRO A 137 0.82 -16.91 -17.31
N PRO A 138 0.56 -16.30 -18.48
CA PRO A 138 -0.50 -16.75 -19.38
C PRO A 138 -0.33 -18.22 -19.76
N GLY A 139 -1.40 -19.01 -19.63
CA GLY A 139 -1.40 -20.44 -19.98
C GLY A 139 -0.63 -21.36 -19.02
N CYS A 140 -0.10 -20.83 -17.91
CA CYS A 140 0.60 -21.60 -16.89
C CYS A 140 -0.12 -21.48 -15.53
N SER A 141 0.12 -22.44 -14.63
CA SER A 141 -0.31 -22.36 -13.23
C SER A 141 0.86 -21.98 -12.34
N LEU A 142 0.58 -21.28 -11.24
CA LEU A 142 1.56 -21.10 -10.17
C LEU A 142 1.95 -22.46 -9.59
N THR A 143 3.23 -22.61 -9.23
CA THR A 143 3.67 -23.77 -8.46
C THR A 143 3.02 -23.77 -7.08
N THR A 144 2.93 -24.93 -6.42
CA THR A 144 2.36 -25.03 -5.06
C THR A 144 3.01 -24.05 -4.08
N ARG A 145 4.33 -23.84 -4.18
CA ARG A 145 5.07 -22.90 -3.33
C ARG A 145 4.71 -21.44 -3.62
N GLN A 146 4.55 -21.06 -4.89
CA GLN A 146 4.13 -19.71 -5.26
C GLN A 146 2.69 -19.44 -4.83
N SER A 147 1.80 -20.42 -4.95
CA SER A 147 0.42 -20.30 -4.48
C SER A 147 0.35 -20.17 -2.96
N GLN A 148 1.15 -20.94 -2.22
CA GLN A 148 1.28 -20.80 -0.76
C GLN A 148 1.83 -19.42 -0.38
N PHE A 149 2.87 -18.94 -1.06
CA PHE A 149 3.39 -17.59 -0.87
C PHE A 149 2.29 -16.54 -1.07
N ASN A 150 1.57 -16.58 -2.20
CA ASN A 150 0.50 -15.62 -2.48
C ASN A 150 -0.64 -15.69 -1.45
N TYR A 151 -0.97 -16.88 -0.95
CA TYR A 151 -1.99 -17.09 0.08
C TYR A 151 -1.60 -16.45 1.44
N HIS A 152 -0.34 -16.57 1.83
CA HIS A 152 0.16 -15.90 3.04
C HIS A 152 0.18 -14.38 2.86
N LEU A 153 0.62 -13.92 1.68
CA LEU A 153 0.69 -12.48 1.38
C LEU A 153 -0.72 -11.84 1.32
N SER A 154 -1.74 -12.58 0.88
CA SER A 154 -3.12 -12.09 0.90
C SER A 154 -3.64 -11.79 2.31
N HIS A 155 -3.13 -12.45 3.37
CA HIS A 155 -3.51 -12.13 4.75
C HIS A 155 -3.04 -10.73 5.17
N ILE A 156 -1.88 -10.31 4.67
CA ILE A 156 -1.34 -8.97 4.90
C ILE A 156 -2.14 -7.95 4.08
N HIS A 157 -2.45 -8.27 2.82
CA HIS A 157 -3.26 -7.40 1.95
C HIS A 157 -4.65 -7.10 2.52
N ILE A 158 -5.31 -8.07 3.14
CA ILE A 158 -6.61 -7.86 3.80
C ILE A 158 -6.52 -6.71 4.84
N ARG A 159 -5.36 -6.51 5.47
CA ARG A 159 -5.16 -5.39 6.41
C ARG A 159 -5.13 -4.05 5.68
N CYS A 160 -4.48 -3.97 4.53
CA CYS A 160 -4.53 -2.77 3.68
C CYS A 160 -5.97 -2.47 3.24
N GLU A 161 -6.69 -3.48 2.77
CA GLU A 161 -8.09 -3.33 2.36
C GLU A 161 -8.98 -2.83 3.51
N HIS A 162 -8.78 -3.33 4.72
CA HIS A 162 -9.49 -2.83 5.90
C HIS A 162 -9.14 -1.37 6.23
N ALA A 163 -7.86 -1.00 6.19
CA ALA A 163 -7.44 0.39 6.43
C ALA A 163 -8.03 1.35 5.39
N ILE A 164 -7.98 0.96 4.12
CA ILE A 164 -8.57 1.70 3.00
C ILE A 164 -10.10 1.77 3.12
N GLY A 165 -10.73 0.68 3.56
CA GLY A 165 -12.17 0.62 3.83
C GLY A 165 -12.56 1.66 4.87
N LEU A 166 -11.85 1.71 6.00
CA LEU A 166 -12.06 2.71 7.06
C LEU A 166 -11.81 4.15 6.59
N LEU A 167 -10.85 4.35 5.69
CA LEU A 167 -10.52 5.67 5.12
C LEU A 167 -11.65 6.26 4.26
N LYS A 168 -12.50 5.40 3.68
CA LYS A 168 -13.53 5.80 2.71
C LYS A 168 -14.94 5.94 3.30
N ILE A 169 -15.10 5.68 4.60
CA ILE A 169 -16.37 5.89 5.34
C ILE A 169 -16.61 7.38 5.52
#